data_AF-A0A9E2A2L1-F1
#
_entry.id   AF-A0A9E2A2L1-F1
#
_cell.length_a   1.000
_cell.length_b   1.000
_cell.length_c   1.000
_cell.angle_alpha   90.00
_cell.angle_beta   90.00
_cell.angle_gamma   90.00
#
_symmetry.space_group_name_H-M   'P 1'
#
loop_
_entity.id
_entity.type
_entity.pdbx_description
1 polymer ?
#
loop_
_entity_poly.entity_id
_entity_poly.type
_entity_poly.pdbx_seq_one_letter_code
_entity_poly.pdbx_strand_id
1 'polypeptide(L)' 'QVQVDTEKFQTSVPGIFAVGDINSYPGKKKLIRSGFHEAALAAFGVQAHLHPDQKVRVQYTTTSSVMHERLGLK' A
#
# COMPACT_ATOMS: atom_id res chain seq x y z
N GLN A 1 -11.93 6.45 14.60
CA GLN A 1 -10.87 5.78 13.82
C GLN A 1 -11.53 4.91 12.77
N VAL A 2 -10.92 4.79 11.60
CA VAL A 2 -11.51 4.11 10.44
C VAL A 2 -11.13 2.63 10.48
N GLN A 3 -12.12 1.73 10.43
CA GLN A 3 -11.84 0.29 10.34
C GLN A 3 -11.35 -0.06 8.93
N VAL A 4 -10.32 -0.88 8.86
CA VAL A 4 -9.72 -1.32 7.60
C VAL A 4 -9.44 -2.82 7.62
N ASP A 5 -9.36 -3.43 6.44
CA ASP A 5 -8.86 -4.79 6.29
C ASP A 5 -7.33 -4.83 6.43
N THR A 6 -6.76 -5.96 6.84
CA THR A 6 -5.31 -6.10 7.06
C THR A 6 -4.52 -6.56 5.84
N GLU A 7 -5.18 -6.89 4.73
CA GLU A 7 -4.53 -7.33 3.49
C GLU A 7 -4.17 -6.13 2.60
N LYS A 8 -5.10 -5.17 2.48
CA LYS A 8 -5.05 -4.03 1.57
C LYS A 8 -5.23 -2.69 2.27
N PHE A 9 -5.63 -2.67 3.54
CA PHE A 9 -5.94 -1.43 4.29
C PHE A 9 -7.05 -0.58 3.62
N GLN A 10 -7.98 -1.26 2.94
CA GLN A 10 -9.18 -0.67 2.39
C GLN A 10 -10.23 -0.50 3.49
N THR A 11 -10.98 0.58 3.40
CA THR A 11 -12.12 0.84 4.28
C THR A 11 -13.35 0.04 3.84
N SER A 12 -14.47 0.22 4.54
CA SER A 12 -15.77 -0.30 4.12
C SER A 12 -16.27 0.28 2.79
N VAL A 13 -15.72 1.42 2.36
CA VAL A 13 -16.03 2.04 1.07
C VAL A 13 -15.00 1.58 0.02
N PRO A 14 -15.42 0.88 -1.04
CA PRO A 14 -14.51 0.43 -2.10
C PRO A 14 -13.74 1.60 -2.73
N GLY A 15 -12.44 1.41 -2.95
CA GLY A 15 -11.56 2.43 -3.52
C GLY A 15 -11.05 3.48 -2.52
N ILE A 16 -11.55 3.48 -1.29
CA ILE A 16 -11.03 4.35 -0.20
C ILE A 16 -10.17 3.51 0.73
N PHE A 17 -8.91 3.93 0.91
CA PHE A 17 -7.89 3.28 1.73
C PHE A 17 -7.46 4.19 2.87
N ALA A 18 -7.09 3.61 4.02
CA ALA A 18 -6.65 4.38 5.18
C ALA A 18 -5.44 3.73 5.85
N VAL A 19 -4.36 4.50 6.01
CA VAL A 19 -3.07 4.04 6.58
C VAL A 19 -2.60 4.99 7.68
N GLY A 20 -1.74 4.51 8.58
CA GLY A 20 -1.20 5.31 9.67
C GLY A 20 -2.19 5.46 10.84
N ASP A 21 -2.09 6.53 11.61
CA ASP A 21 -2.78 6.64 12.92
C ASP A 21 -4.31 6.77 12.83
N ILE A 22 -4.83 7.08 11.64
CA ILE A 22 -6.27 7.24 11.38
C ILE A 22 -7.01 5.90 11.32
N ASN A 23 -6.32 4.81 10.97
CA ASN A 23 -6.93 3.49 10.79
C ASN A 23 -6.94 2.65 12.09
N SER A 24 -7.70 1.57 12.07
CA SER A 24 -7.81 0.61 13.18
C SER A 24 -8.10 -0.80 12.66
N TYR A 25 -7.39 -1.77 13.23
CA TYR A 25 -7.53 -3.21 13.01
C TYR A 25 -6.93 -3.98 14.21
N PRO A 26 -7.27 -5.27 14.41
CA PRO A 26 -6.76 -6.04 15.56
C PRO A 26 -5.22 -6.02 15.63
N GLY A 27 -4.67 -5.59 16.76
CA GLY A 27 -3.22 -5.54 16.98
C GLY A 27 -2.51 -4.27 16.47
N LYS A 28 -3.22 -3.29 15.92
CA LYS A 28 -2.65 -2.01 15.45
C LYS A 28 -1.77 -1.35 16.53
N LYS A 29 -0.55 -0.96 16.13
CA LYS A 29 0.35 -0.10 16.92
C LYS A 29 0.57 1.22 16.16
N LYS A 30 0.38 2.34 16.84
CA LYS A 30 0.60 3.70 16.31
C LYS A 30 2.09 4.02 16.25
N LEU A 31 2.78 3.41 15.30
CA LEU A 31 4.19 3.60 15.04
C LEU A 31 4.36 4.05 13.60
N ILE A 32 5.32 4.93 13.36
CA ILE A 32 5.68 5.41 12.01
C ILE A 32 6.00 4.21 11.09
N ARG A 33 6.70 3.20 11.60
CA ARG A 33 7.00 1.95 10.88
C ARG A 33 5.72 1.23 10.42
N SER A 34 4.70 1.15 11.27
CA SER A 34 3.43 0.51 10.90
C SER A 34 2.81 1.24 9.71
N GLY A 35 2.79 2.57 9.76
CA GLY A 35 2.31 3.40 8.64
C GLY A 35 3.02 3.11 7.32
N PHE A 36 4.34 2.94 7.32
CA PHE A 36 5.08 2.59 6.09
C PHE A 36 4.73 1.19 5.56
N HIS A 37 4.60 0.21 6.44
CA HIS A 37 4.17 -1.14 6.05
C HIS A 37 2.75 -1.13 5.46
N GLU A 38 1.84 -0.40 6.10
CA GLU A 38 0.46 -0.26 5.65
C GLU A 38 0.37 0.45 4.31
N ALA A 39 1.12 1.54 4.13
CA ALA A 39 1.17 2.28 2.87
C ALA A 39 1.68 1.41 1.72
N ALA A 40 2.68 0.56 1.96
CA ALA A 40 3.19 -0.35 0.94
C ALA A 40 2.10 -1.33 0.46
N LEU A 41 1.36 -1.96 1.37
CA LEU A 41 0.28 -2.88 1.02
C LEU A 41 -0.94 -2.16 0.41
N ALA A 42 -1.28 -0.98 0.92
CA ALA A 42 -2.35 -0.16 0.35
C ALA A 42 -2.07 0.23 -1.11
N ALA A 43 -0.82 0.53 -1.47
CA ALA A 43 -0.46 0.82 -2.85
C ALA A 43 -0.72 -0.38 -3.80
N PHE A 44 -0.47 -1.62 -3.36
CA PHE A 44 -0.84 -2.81 -4.14
C PHE A 44 -2.35 -2.96 -4.26
N GLY A 45 -3.10 -2.70 -3.17
CA GLY A 45 -4.56 -2.70 -3.18
C GLY A 45 -5.15 -1.66 -4.14
N VAL A 46 -4.60 -0.44 -4.14
CA VAL A 46 -4.99 0.64 -5.05
C VAL A 46 -4.73 0.26 -6.51
N GLN A 47 -3.54 -0.27 -6.82
CA GLN A 47 -3.22 -0.68 -8.19
C GLN A 47 -4.17 -1.78 -8.71
N ALA A 48 -4.48 -2.77 -7.87
CA ALA A 48 -5.44 -3.82 -8.21
C ALA A 48 -6.87 -3.29 -8.38
N HIS A 49 -7.23 -2.22 -7.66
CA HIS A 49 -8.52 -1.56 -7.80
C HIS A 49 -8.62 -0.74 -9.10
N LEU A 50 -7.56 0.01 -9.44
CA LEU A 50 -7.52 0.84 -10.65
C LEU A 50 -7.33 0.03 -11.94
N HIS A 51 -6.57 -1.05 -11.89
CA HIS A 51 -6.18 -1.86 -13.04
C HIS A 51 -6.36 -3.36 -12.75
N PRO A 52 -7.59 -3.86 -12.65
CA PRO A 52 -7.86 -5.25 -12.25
C PRO A 52 -7.29 -6.29 -13.21
N ASP A 53 -7.17 -5.96 -14.50
CA ASP A 53 -6.63 -6.86 -15.53
C ASP A 53 -5.10 -6.91 -15.55
N GLN A 54 -4.42 -6.01 -14.83
CA GLN A 54 -2.98 -5.90 -14.83
C GLN A 54 -2.37 -6.55 -13.58
N LYS A 55 -1.68 -7.68 -13.77
CA LYS A 55 -0.88 -8.28 -12.69
C LYS A 55 0.29 -7.37 -12.31
N VAL A 56 0.30 -6.94 -11.04
CA VAL A 56 1.42 -6.20 -10.46
C VAL A 56 2.59 -7.15 -10.24
N ARG A 57 3.69 -6.94 -10.96
CA ARG A 57 4.94 -7.66 -10.71
C ARG A 57 5.71 -6.93 -9.61
N VAL A 58 5.99 -7.64 -8.52
CA VAL A 58 6.85 -7.13 -7.46
C VAL A 58 8.26 -6.97 -8.02
N GLN A 59 8.82 -5.77 -7.88
CA GLN A 59 10.16 -5.42 -8.33
C GLN A 59 10.94 -4.83 -7.15
N TYR A 60 12.20 -5.20 -7.04
CA TYR A 60 13.08 -4.65 -6.01
C TYR A 60 13.73 -3.38 -6.51
N THR A 61 13.74 -2.35 -5.67
CA THR A 61 14.30 -1.03 -5.99
C THR A 61 15.80 -1.05 -6.26
N THR A 62 16.52 -2.11 -5.85
CA THR A 62 17.97 -2.25 -6.03
C THR A 62 18.38 -2.79 -7.40
N THR A 63 17.51 -3.54 -8.06
CA THR A 63 17.86 -4.27 -9.30
C THR A 63 16.97 -3.91 -10.49
N SER A 64 15.81 -3.28 -10.27
CA SER A 64 14.89 -2.93 -11.35
C SER A 64 15.32 -1.64 -12.04
N SER A 65 15.67 -1.76 -13.34
CA SER A 65 15.92 -0.62 -14.22
C SER A 65 14.71 0.30 -14.35
N VAL A 66 13.50 -0.26 -14.42
CA VAL A 66 12.25 0.51 -14.48
C VAL A 66 12.05 1.35 -13.21
N MET A 67 12.38 0.79 -12.04
CA MET A 67 12.30 1.54 -10.78
C MET A 67 13.37 2.63 -10.71
N HIS A 68 14.60 2.36 -11.16
CA HIS A 68 15.65 3.38 -11.24
C HIS A 68 15.24 4.56 -12.14
N GLU A 69 14.67 4.28 -13.32
CA GLU A 69 14.14 5.30 -14.23
C GLU A 69 13.05 6.15 -13.55
N ARG A 70 12.06 5.52 -12.91
CA ARG A 70 10.99 6.22 -12.18
C ARG A 70 11.50 7.06 -11.01
N LEU A 71 12.59 6.63 -10.38
CA LEU A 71 13.26 7.34 -9.29
C LEU A 71 14.26 8.40 -9.78
N GLY A 72 14.48 8.53 -11.09
CA GLY A 72 15.42 9.48 -11.67
C GLY A 72 16.90 9.13 -11.42
N LEU A 73 17.19 7.86 -11.15
CA LEU A 73 18.57 7.36 -11.01
C LEU A 73 19.17 7.14 -12.40
N LYS A 74 20.40 7.62 -12.61
CA LYS A 74 21.17 7.42 -13.84
C LYS A 74 21.84 6.06 -13.87
#